data_AF-A0A8B7E991-F1
#
_entry.id   AF-A0A8B7E991-F1
#
_cell.length_a   1.000
_cell.length_b   1.000
_cell.length_c   1.000
_cell.angle_alpha   90.00
_cell.angle_beta   90.00
_cell.angle_gamma   90.00
#
_symmetry.space_group_name_H-M   'P 1'
#
loop_
_entity.id
_entity.type
_entity.pdbx_description
1 polymer ?
#
loop_
_entity_poly.entity_id
_entity_poly.type
_entity_poly.pdbx_seq_one_letter_code
_entity_poly.pdbx_strand_id
1 'polypeptide(L)'
;MSMNLMSDAEVHFKKALNLSHNQCDTYYLAAISLAIVYIRFGAQQAIPFKELLHTFNEKAVTRSKVIRSAYFYMQGLKMFFYSKLEESKLFLMESLRISNTEDLSRMTACSLMLLSHVTFAMGNPQETISKVVPAMQLANKIPDIYLQLWGSSLLKDCYSLTNDVVRYEEGSQLHSKCTTQLLQDHYTAVSQPEHNLLKDFI
;
A
#
# COMPACT_ATOMS: atom_id res chain seq x y z
N MET A 1 5.18 -3.55 3.83
CA MET A 1 5.18 -4.44 2.64
C MET A 1 6.49 -5.20 2.64
N SER A 2 6.51 -6.43 3.15
CA SER A 2 7.71 -7.28 3.14
C SER A 2 8.19 -7.52 1.70
N MET A 3 9.48 -7.84 1.55
CA MET A 3 10.22 -8.32 0.36
C MET A 3 9.38 -8.55 -0.91
N ASN A 4 9.87 -8.12 -2.08
CA ASN A 4 9.21 -8.20 -3.39
C ASN A 4 8.97 -9.65 -3.92
N LEU A 5 8.41 -10.52 -3.08
CA LEU A 5 8.12 -11.94 -3.26
C LEU A 5 6.68 -12.08 -3.78
N MET A 6 6.41 -11.48 -4.94
CA MET A 6 5.07 -11.40 -5.50
C MET A 6 4.53 -12.78 -5.91
N SER A 7 5.40 -13.65 -6.44
CA SER A 7 5.07 -15.03 -6.79
C SER A 7 4.59 -15.82 -5.57
N ASP A 8 5.33 -15.72 -4.46
CA ASP A 8 5.04 -16.48 -3.25
C ASP A 8 3.78 -15.95 -2.58
N ALA A 9 3.61 -14.63 -2.57
CA ALA A 9 2.39 -13.99 -2.12
C ALA A 9 1.17 -14.46 -2.92
N GLU A 10 1.28 -14.54 -4.24
CA GLU A 10 0.21 -15.07 -5.11
C GLU A 10 -0.17 -16.51 -4.74
N VAL A 11 0.82 -17.39 -4.59
CA VAL A 11 0.61 -18.80 -4.21
C VAL A 11 -0.07 -18.89 -2.84
N HIS A 12 0.40 -18.13 -1.86
CA HIS A 12 -0.15 -18.14 -0.51
C HIS A 12 -1.59 -17.61 -0.46
N PHE A 13 -1.89 -16.50 -1.14
CA PHE A 13 -3.25 -15.98 -1.15
C PHE A 13 -4.21 -16.87 -1.94
N LYS A 14 -3.79 -17.49 -3.05
CA LYS A 14 -4.59 -18.52 -3.74
C LYS A 14 -4.89 -19.71 -2.82
N LYS A 15 -3.90 -20.18 -2.07
CA LYS A 15 -4.10 -21.25 -1.08
C LYS A 15 -5.07 -20.82 0.01
N ALA A 16 -4.92 -19.61 0.55
CA ALA A 16 -5.80 -19.06 1.57
C ALA A 16 -7.26 -19.00 1.08
N LEU A 17 -7.50 -18.55 -0.16
CA LEU A 17 -8.82 -18.51 -0.77
C LEU A 17 -9.48 -19.88 -0.85
N ASN A 18 -8.72 -20.89 -1.29
CA ASN A 18 -9.21 -22.27 -1.42
C ASN A 18 -9.56 -22.90 -0.06
N LEU A 19 -8.84 -22.52 1.00
CA LEU A 19 -9.07 -23.02 2.37
C LEU A 19 -10.16 -22.24 3.11
N SER A 20 -10.36 -20.96 2.78
CA SER A 20 -11.39 -20.13 3.39
C SER A 20 -12.76 -20.47 2.81
N HIS A 21 -13.44 -21.43 3.41
CA HIS A 21 -14.82 -21.75 3.08
C HIS A 21 -15.78 -20.62 3.53
N ASN A 22 -16.90 -20.43 2.81
CA ASN A 22 -18.03 -19.54 3.15
C ASN A 22 -17.85 -18.01 3.01
N GLN A 23 -16.97 -17.48 2.14
CA GLN A 23 -16.86 -16.03 1.86
C GLN A 23 -16.85 -15.15 3.14
N CYS A 24 -16.09 -15.58 4.16
CA CYS A 24 -15.92 -14.84 5.40
C CYS A 24 -14.92 -13.67 5.27
N ASP A 25 -14.71 -12.90 6.32
CA ASP A 25 -13.75 -11.78 6.32
C ASP A 25 -12.34 -12.20 5.88
N THR A 26 -11.88 -13.40 6.28
CA THR A 26 -10.59 -13.96 5.85
C THR A 26 -10.53 -14.19 4.34
N TYR A 27 -11.63 -14.70 3.75
CA TYR A 27 -11.73 -14.87 2.30
C TYR A 27 -11.57 -13.52 1.60
N TYR A 28 -12.31 -12.50 2.04
CA TYR A 28 -12.24 -11.18 1.41
C TYR A 28 -10.90 -10.50 1.61
N LEU A 29 -10.27 -10.66 2.78
CA LEU A 29 -8.94 -10.14 3.02
C LEU A 29 -7.90 -10.78 2.09
N ALA A 30 -7.96 -12.11 1.93
CA ALA A 30 -7.09 -12.83 1.00
C ALA A 30 -7.36 -12.41 -0.46
N ALA A 31 -8.62 -12.27 -0.85
CA ALA A 31 -9.01 -11.85 -2.20
C ALA A 31 -8.53 -10.43 -2.51
N ILE A 32 -8.75 -9.48 -1.60
CA ILE A 32 -8.30 -8.09 -1.76
C ILE A 32 -6.77 -8.03 -1.82
N SER A 33 -6.08 -8.79 -0.97
CA SER A 33 -4.62 -8.84 -0.96
C SER A 33 -4.06 -9.42 -2.27
N LEU A 34 -4.67 -10.50 -2.78
CA LEU A 34 -4.32 -11.08 -4.08
C LEU A 34 -4.57 -10.08 -5.23
N ALA A 35 -5.68 -9.35 -5.19
CA ALA A 35 -5.96 -8.30 -6.17
C ALA A 35 -4.87 -7.21 -6.15
N ILE A 36 -4.41 -6.77 -4.97
CA ILE A 36 -3.30 -5.82 -4.83
C ILE A 36 -2.00 -6.39 -5.43
N VAL A 37 -1.69 -7.67 -5.21
CA VAL A 37 -0.53 -8.33 -5.83
C VAL A 37 -0.63 -8.25 -7.35
N TYR A 38 -1.76 -8.63 -7.95
CA TYR A 38 -1.95 -8.56 -9.41
C TYR A 38 -1.85 -7.13 -9.96
N ILE A 39 -2.40 -6.14 -9.24
CA ILE A 39 -2.30 -4.73 -9.64
C ILE A 39 -0.84 -4.29 -9.65
N ARG A 40 -0.06 -4.63 -8.61
CA ARG A 40 1.36 -4.28 -8.50
C ARG A 40 2.23 -5.02 -9.51
N PHE A 41 1.86 -6.23 -9.91
CA PHE A 41 2.56 -7.02 -10.92
C PHE A 41 2.29 -6.53 -12.36
N GLY A 42 1.35 -5.60 -12.55
CA GLY A 42 0.90 -5.19 -13.88
C GLY A 42 0.03 -6.27 -14.59
N ALA A 43 -0.40 -7.30 -13.86
CA ALA A 43 -1.23 -8.40 -14.38
C ALA A 43 -2.73 -8.05 -14.46
N GLN A 44 -3.05 -6.76 -14.60
CA GLN A 44 -4.41 -6.22 -14.54
C GLN A 44 -5.30 -6.71 -15.71
N GLN A 45 -4.69 -7.15 -16.80
CA GLN A 45 -5.40 -7.73 -17.95
C GLN A 45 -5.60 -9.25 -17.85
N ALA A 46 -4.94 -9.90 -16.90
CA ALA A 46 -4.97 -11.35 -16.76
C ALA A 46 -6.36 -11.83 -16.37
N ILE A 47 -6.78 -12.96 -16.94
CA ILE A 47 -8.07 -13.60 -16.67
C ILE A 47 -8.27 -13.84 -15.15
N PRO A 48 -7.28 -14.37 -14.40
CA PRO A 48 -7.44 -14.62 -12.97
C PRO A 48 -7.78 -13.35 -12.16
N PHE A 49 -7.27 -12.19 -12.57
CA PHE A 49 -7.60 -10.93 -11.92
C PHE A 49 -9.04 -10.51 -12.20
N LYS A 50 -9.49 -10.63 -13.46
CA LYS A 50 -10.88 -10.31 -13.85
C LYS A 50 -11.88 -11.21 -13.13
N GLU A 51 -11.62 -12.51 -13.12
CA GLU A 51 -12.43 -13.50 -12.38
C GLU A 51 -12.50 -13.19 -10.89
N LEU A 52 -11.35 -12.89 -10.26
CA LEU A 52 -11.30 -12.49 -8.86
C LEU A 52 -12.15 -11.24 -8.61
N LEU A 53 -12.10 -10.23 -9.49
CA LEU A 53 -12.92 -9.02 -9.35
C LEU A 53 -14.42 -9.31 -9.39
N HIS A 54 -14.87 -10.28 -10.17
CA HIS A 54 -16.28 -10.69 -10.22
C HIS A 54 -16.77 -11.34 -8.92
N THR A 55 -15.86 -11.86 -8.08
CA THR A 55 -16.23 -12.44 -6.78
C THR A 55 -16.53 -11.38 -5.71
N PHE A 56 -16.13 -10.12 -5.94
CA PHE A 56 -16.44 -9.03 -5.02
C PHE A 56 -17.89 -8.59 -5.17
N ASN A 57 -18.77 -9.15 -4.34
CA ASN A 57 -20.10 -8.61 -4.14
C ASN A 57 -20.03 -7.40 -3.19
N GLU A 58 -20.32 -6.21 -3.69
CA GLU A 58 -20.31 -4.95 -2.94
C GLU A 58 -21.15 -5.01 -1.66
N LYS A 59 -22.25 -5.79 -1.63
CA LYS A 59 -23.09 -5.98 -0.44
C LYS A 59 -22.50 -6.94 0.60
N ALA A 60 -21.58 -7.81 0.20
CA ALA A 60 -20.97 -8.81 1.10
C ALA A 60 -19.67 -8.28 1.72
N VAL A 61 -18.86 -7.56 0.92
CA VAL A 61 -17.66 -6.84 1.34
C VAL A 61 -17.97 -5.73 2.37
N THR A 62 -19.22 -5.28 2.45
CA THR A 62 -19.64 -4.13 3.28
C THR A 62 -20.00 -4.44 4.72
N ARG A 63 -20.02 -5.70 5.17
CA ARG A 63 -20.34 -6.03 6.58
C ARG A 63 -19.24 -5.62 7.56
N SER A 64 -17.99 -5.86 7.18
CA SER A 64 -16.81 -5.51 7.97
C SER A 64 -16.22 -4.20 7.47
N LYS A 65 -16.14 -3.20 8.36
CA LYS A 65 -15.62 -1.87 7.99
C LYS A 65 -14.13 -1.92 7.61
N VAL A 66 -13.37 -2.82 8.21
CA VAL A 66 -11.96 -3.07 7.87
C VAL A 66 -11.85 -3.57 6.43
N ILE A 67 -12.61 -4.61 6.08
CA ILE A 67 -12.65 -5.18 4.73
C ILE A 67 -13.14 -4.15 3.72
N ARG A 68 -14.16 -3.36 4.08
CA ARG A 68 -14.67 -2.27 3.25
C ARG A 68 -13.62 -1.19 2.98
N SER A 69 -12.86 -0.77 4.00
CA SER A 69 -11.77 0.19 3.83
C SER A 69 -10.67 -0.35 2.91
N ALA A 70 -10.28 -1.62 3.10
CA ALA A 70 -9.29 -2.29 2.26
C ALA A 70 -9.76 -2.47 0.79
N TYR A 71 -11.04 -2.76 0.60
CA TYR A 71 -11.66 -2.85 -0.73
C TYR A 71 -11.59 -1.51 -1.47
N PHE A 72 -11.98 -0.42 -0.81
CA PHE A 72 -11.87 0.91 -1.42
C PHE A 72 -10.43 1.32 -1.69
N TYR A 73 -9.49 0.94 -0.81
CA TYR A 73 -8.06 1.14 -1.06
C TYR A 73 -7.61 0.42 -2.34
N MET A 74 -7.97 -0.87 -2.48
CA MET A 74 -7.66 -1.67 -3.67
C MET A 74 -8.27 -1.09 -4.94
N GLN A 75 -9.54 -0.65 -4.90
CA GLN A 75 -10.19 -0.01 -6.05
C GLN A 75 -9.51 1.31 -6.42
N GLY A 76 -9.14 2.11 -5.41
CA GLY A 76 -8.36 3.33 -5.60
C GLY A 76 -7.02 3.07 -6.29
N LEU A 77 -6.27 2.07 -5.82
CA LEU A 77 -5.02 1.63 -6.42
C LEU A 77 -5.21 1.17 -7.87
N LYS A 78 -6.25 0.36 -8.14
CA LYS A 78 -6.58 -0.09 -9.50
C LYS A 78 -6.83 1.09 -10.44
N MET A 79 -7.64 2.06 -10.02
CA MET A 79 -7.94 3.24 -10.84
C MET A 79 -6.72 4.14 -11.04
N PHE A 80 -5.84 4.25 -10.04
CA PHE A 80 -4.57 4.98 -10.18
C PHE A 80 -3.70 4.40 -11.30
N PHE A 81 -3.52 3.07 -11.34
CA PHE A 81 -2.76 2.42 -12.41
C PHE A 81 -3.45 2.48 -13.78
N TYR A 82 -4.78 2.61 -13.82
CA TYR A 82 -5.52 2.90 -15.06
C TYR A 82 -5.51 4.38 -15.46
N SER A 83 -4.74 5.23 -14.77
CA SER A 83 -4.69 6.68 -15.00
C SER A 83 -6.04 7.39 -14.84
N LYS A 84 -6.99 6.76 -14.13
CA LYS A 84 -8.31 7.32 -13.78
C LYS A 84 -8.19 8.04 -12.43
N LEU A 85 -7.49 9.17 -12.43
CA LEU A 85 -7.09 9.85 -11.19
C LEU A 85 -8.28 10.32 -10.34
N GLU A 86 -9.33 10.86 -10.96
CA GLU A 86 -10.54 11.31 -10.23
C GLU A 86 -11.28 10.15 -9.55
N GLU A 87 -11.49 9.04 -10.27
CA GLU A 87 -12.10 7.83 -9.68
C GLU A 87 -11.23 7.27 -8.55
N SER A 88 -9.90 7.26 -8.74
CA SER A 88 -8.95 6.83 -7.72
C SER A 88 -9.06 7.67 -6.44
N LYS A 89 -9.10 8.99 -6.59
CA LYS A 89 -9.26 9.94 -5.49
C LYS A 89 -10.55 9.67 -4.70
N LEU A 90 -11.68 9.48 -5.39
CA LEU A 90 -12.97 9.19 -4.75
C LEU A 90 -12.93 7.91 -3.90
N PHE A 91 -12.41 6.81 -4.47
CA PHE A 91 -12.30 5.55 -3.72
C PHE A 91 -11.36 5.67 -2.52
N LEU A 92 -10.23 6.36 -2.66
CA LEU A 92 -9.28 6.49 -1.56
C LEU A 92 -9.77 7.44 -0.46
N MET A 93 -10.55 8.46 -0.80
CA MET A 93 -11.22 9.30 0.20
C MET A 93 -12.20 8.47 1.06
N GLU A 94 -12.97 7.56 0.45
CA GLU A 94 -13.85 6.67 1.22
C GLU A 94 -13.06 5.66 2.06
N SER A 95 -11.97 5.09 1.52
CA SER A 95 -11.06 4.24 2.31
C SER A 95 -10.49 4.98 3.51
N LEU A 96 -10.00 6.21 3.30
CA LEU A 96 -9.47 7.09 4.34
C LEU A 96 -10.51 7.38 5.41
N ARG A 97 -11.72 7.80 5.00
CA ARG A 97 -12.83 8.10 5.91
C ARG A 97 -13.12 6.92 6.84
N ILE A 98 -13.29 5.73 6.27
CA ILE A 98 -13.58 4.51 7.05
C ILE A 98 -12.40 4.16 7.96
N SER A 99 -11.18 4.14 7.43
CA SER A 99 -9.99 3.78 8.21
C SER A 99 -9.78 4.70 9.41
N ASN A 100 -10.06 6.00 9.25
CA ASN A 100 -9.91 6.99 10.30
C ASN A 100 -11.04 6.88 11.34
N THR A 101 -12.26 6.55 10.93
CA THR A 101 -13.38 6.30 11.88
C THR A 101 -13.15 5.03 12.71
N GLU A 102 -12.47 4.03 12.14
CA GLU A 102 -12.20 2.75 12.80
C GLU A 102 -10.80 2.70 13.44
N ASP A 103 -10.10 3.84 13.56
CA ASP A 103 -8.76 3.97 14.14
C ASP A 103 -7.70 3.02 13.53
N LEU A 104 -7.85 2.66 12.25
CA LEU A 104 -6.98 1.76 11.51
C LEU A 104 -5.71 2.48 11.04
N SER A 105 -4.85 2.83 11.99
CA SER A 105 -3.70 3.73 11.78
C SER A 105 -2.84 3.39 10.55
N ARG A 106 -2.57 2.09 10.30
CA ARG A 106 -1.77 1.66 9.14
C ARG A 106 -2.52 1.88 7.83
N MET A 107 -3.82 1.56 7.80
CA MET A 107 -4.65 1.78 6.62
C MET A 107 -4.84 3.28 6.34
N THR A 108 -5.04 4.09 7.38
CA THR A 108 -5.10 5.56 7.28
C THR A 108 -3.83 6.12 6.66
N ALA A 109 -2.66 5.70 7.14
CA ALA A 109 -1.37 6.12 6.59
C ALA A 109 -1.21 5.68 5.13
N CYS A 110 -1.54 4.43 4.78
CA CYS A 110 -1.52 3.93 3.40
C CYS A 110 -2.45 4.72 2.47
N SER A 111 -3.68 5.00 2.91
CA SER A 111 -4.68 5.73 2.12
C SER A 111 -4.27 7.19 1.90
N LEU A 112 -3.72 7.86 2.93
CA LEU A 112 -3.14 9.20 2.76
C LEU A 112 -1.95 9.18 1.79
N MET A 113 -1.06 8.18 1.90
CA MET A 113 0.11 8.07 1.03
C MET A 113 -0.30 7.91 -0.44
N LEU A 114 -1.24 7.01 -0.73
CA LEU A 114 -1.70 6.80 -2.10
C LEU A 114 -2.52 7.98 -2.63
N LEU A 115 -3.36 8.62 -1.80
CA LEU A 115 -4.02 9.88 -2.16
C LEU A 115 -3.01 10.95 -2.53
N SER A 116 -1.90 11.03 -1.81
CA SER A 116 -0.84 11.99 -2.07
C SER A 116 -0.21 11.76 -3.44
N HIS A 117 0.03 10.50 -3.84
CA HIS A 117 0.49 10.17 -5.19
C HIS A 117 -0.54 10.51 -6.28
N VAL A 118 -1.83 10.27 -6.03
CA VAL A 118 -2.90 10.65 -6.95
C VAL A 118 -2.92 12.18 -7.14
N THR A 119 -2.92 12.95 -6.04
CA THR A 119 -2.88 14.41 -6.08
C THR A 119 -1.60 14.95 -6.75
N PHE A 120 -0.47 14.26 -6.55
CA PHE A 120 0.79 14.62 -7.20
C PHE A 120 0.69 14.41 -8.72
N ALA A 121 0.14 13.28 -9.16
CA ALA A 121 -0.10 12.98 -10.57
C ALA A 121 -1.11 13.94 -11.22
N MET A 122 -2.01 14.53 -10.44
CA MET A 122 -2.91 15.61 -10.87
C MET A 122 -2.22 16.98 -10.99
N GLY A 123 -0.94 17.10 -10.63
CA GLY A 123 -0.17 18.33 -10.75
C GLY A 123 -0.33 19.32 -9.59
N ASN A 124 -0.74 18.87 -8.39
CA ASN A 124 -0.94 19.74 -7.23
C ASN A 124 0.04 19.42 -6.08
N PRO A 125 1.32 19.83 -6.17
CA PRO A 125 2.34 19.47 -5.17
C PRO A 125 2.07 20.04 -3.78
N GLN A 126 1.41 21.20 -3.66
CA GLN A 126 1.07 21.78 -2.36
C GLN A 126 0.01 20.94 -1.63
N GLU A 127 -1.03 20.52 -2.33
CA GLU A 127 -2.03 19.62 -1.77
C GLU A 127 -1.42 18.24 -1.47
N THR A 128 -0.48 17.75 -2.28
CA THR A 128 0.29 16.54 -1.98
C THR A 128 1.02 16.66 -0.65
N ILE A 129 1.83 17.71 -0.44
CA ILE A 129 2.57 17.90 0.82
C ILE A 129 1.63 17.90 2.04
N SER A 130 0.47 18.56 1.92
CA SER A 130 -0.52 18.62 3.00
C SER A 130 -1.05 17.25 3.46
N LYS A 131 -0.99 16.25 2.57
CA LYS A 131 -1.41 14.87 2.84
C LYS A 131 -0.25 13.95 3.21
N VAL A 132 0.95 14.15 2.62
CA VAL A 132 2.12 13.31 2.93
C VAL A 132 2.62 13.55 4.33
N VAL A 133 2.66 14.80 4.81
CA VAL A 133 3.16 15.12 6.16
C VAL A 133 2.41 14.36 7.27
N PRO A 134 1.07 14.39 7.34
CA PRO A 134 0.36 13.58 8.36
C PRO A 134 0.52 12.07 8.13
N ALA A 135 0.64 11.60 6.88
CA ALA A 135 0.93 10.19 6.60
C ALA A 135 2.29 9.75 7.18
N MET A 136 3.31 10.59 7.04
CA MET A 136 4.65 10.36 7.59
C MET A 136 4.65 10.37 9.13
N GLN A 137 3.89 11.28 9.74
CA GLN A 137 3.72 11.31 11.20
C GLN A 137 3.09 10.01 11.73
N LEU A 138 2.09 9.46 11.02
CA LEU A 138 1.52 8.16 11.35
C LEU A 138 2.52 7.02 11.11
N ALA A 139 3.25 7.03 9.99
CA ALA A 139 4.24 6.01 9.66
C ALA A 139 5.37 5.92 10.70
N ASN A 140 5.75 7.05 11.31
CA ASN A 140 6.73 7.10 12.41
C ASN A 140 6.20 6.46 13.70
N LYS A 141 4.88 6.44 13.92
CA LYS A 141 4.26 5.77 15.07
C LYS A 141 4.04 4.26 14.87
N ILE A 142 3.93 3.81 13.62
CA ILE A 142 3.60 2.41 13.24
C ILE A 142 4.86 1.62 12.80
N PRO A 143 6.05 2.12 13.16
CA PRO A 143 7.34 1.95 12.45
C PRO A 143 7.28 1.21 11.11
N ASP A 144 6.59 1.77 10.10
CA ASP A 144 6.55 1.18 8.76
C ASP A 144 7.58 1.87 7.85
N ILE A 145 8.76 1.26 7.75
CA ILE A 145 9.91 1.80 6.99
C ILE A 145 9.59 2.02 5.50
N TYR A 146 8.69 1.22 4.92
CA TYR A 146 8.34 1.35 3.50
C TYR A 146 7.45 2.57 3.26
N LEU A 147 6.50 2.84 4.15
CA LEU A 147 5.72 4.08 4.09
C LEU A 147 6.61 5.31 4.29
N GLN A 148 7.61 5.23 5.17
CA GLN A 148 8.58 6.31 5.36
C GLN A 148 9.43 6.55 4.10
N LEU A 149 9.86 5.49 3.42
CA LEU A 149 10.58 5.59 2.15
C LEU A 149 9.73 6.22 1.05
N TRP A 150 8.46 5.79 0.91
CA TRP A 150 7.52 6.35 -0.05
C TRP A 150 7.27 7.84 0.20
N GLY A 151 6.94 8.20 1.45
CA GLY A 151 6.64 9.59 1.79
C GLY A 151 7.87 10.51 1.68
N SER A 152 9.04 10.07 2.13
CA SER A 152 10.28 10.87 1.98
C SER A 152 10.66 11.09 0.51
N SER A 153 10.49 10.08 -0.36
CA SER A 153 10.71 10.25 -1.81
C SER A 153 9.73 11.27 -2.39
N LEU A 154 8.43 11.13 -2.08
CA LEU A 154 7.40 12.02 -2.63
C LEU A 154 7.57 13.46 -2.13
N LEU A 155 7.93 13.66 -0.86
CA LEU A 155 8.23 14.99 -0.32
C LEU A 155 9.39 15.65 -1.05
N LYS A 156 10.47 14.91 -1.30
CA LYS A 156 11.63 15.39 -2.06
C LYS A 156 11.20 15.87 -3.45
N ASP A 157 10.40 15.09 -4.16
CA ASP A 157 9.90 15.46 -5.49
C ASP A 157 9.01 16.72 -5.41
N CYS A 158 8.14 16.83 -4.41
CA CYS A 158 7.31 18.02 -4.21
C CYS A 158 8.15 19.27 -3.91
N TYR A 159 9.12 19.18 -3.00
CA TYR A 159 9.96 20.31 -2.62
C TYR A 159 10.87 20.77 -3.76
N SER A 160 11.32 19.83 -4.61
CA SER A 160 12.02 20.15 -5.84
C SER A 160 11.14 20.97 -6.79
N LEU A 161 9.86 20.62 -6.94
CA LEU A 161 8.92 21.36 -7.81
C LEU A 161 8.56 22.74 -7.24
N THR A 162 8.55 22.89 -5.92
CA THR A 162 8.23 24.17 -5.26
C THR A 162 9.45 25.04 -4.99
N ASN A 163 10.65 24.63 -5.44
CA ASN A 163 11.94 25.29 -5.19
C ASN A 163 12.25 25.51 -3.69
N ASP A 164 11.81 24.59 -2.82
CA ASP A 164 12.12 24.61 -1.38
C ASP A 164 13.37 23.77 -1.11
N VAL A 165 14.55 24.41 -1.29
CA VAL A 165 15.86 23.72 -1.21
C VAL A 165 16.11 23.14 0.18
N VAL A 166 15.73 23.85 1.25
CA VAL A 166 15.99 23.42 2.62
C VAL A 166 15.22 22.13 2.92
N ARG A 167 13.92 22.11 2.64
CA ARG A 167 13.10 20.91 2.90
C ARG A 167 13.41 19.76 1.94
N TYR A 168 13.86 20.08 0.73
CA TYR A 168 14.38 19.08 -0.18
C TYR A 168 15.58 18.34 0.43
N GLU A 169 16.55 19.07 1.00
CA GLU A 169 17.71 18.47 1.65
C GLU A 169 17.32 17.63 2.88
N GLU A 170 16.43 18.14 3.74
CA GLU A 170 15.89 17.39 4.87
C GLU A 170 15.20 16.09 4.42
N GLY A 171 14.36 16.15 3.39
CA GLY A 171 13.69 14.99 2.80
C GLY A 171 14.68 13.98 2.22
N SER A 172 15.75 14.45 1.57
CA SER A 172 16.82 13.62 1.00
C SER A 172 17.62 12.89 2.08
N GLN A 173 17.96 13.59 3.17
CA GLN A 173 18.63 12.98 4.33
C GLN A 173 17.75 11.93 4.99
N LEU A 174 16.45 12.22 5.19
CA LEU A 174 15.49 11.27 5.73
C LEU A 174 15.36 10.03 4.85
N HIS A 175 15.22 10.21 3.53
CA HIS A 175 15.14 9.10 2.58
C HIS A 175 16.39 8.22 2.63
N SER A 176 17.57 8.83 2.68
CA SER A 176 18.85 8.14 2.79
C SER A 176 18.92 7.33 4.08
N LYS A 177 18.55 7.93 5.22
CA LYS A 177 18.48 7.25 6.52
C LYS A 177 17.55 6.03 6.48
N CYS A 178 16.34 6.19 5.96
CA CYS A 178 15.38 5.09 5.85
C CYS A 178 15.91 3.96 4.94
N THR A 179 16.61 4.32 3.86
CA THR A 179 17.21 3.36 2.92
C THR A 179 18.31 2.56 3.60
N THR A 180 19.24 3.24 4.30
CA THR A 180 20.32 2.59 5.05
C THR A 180 19.76 1.66 6.13
N GLN A 181 18.74 2.11 6.88
CA GLN A 181 18.08 1.28 7.88
C GLN A 181 17.47 0.02 7.26
N LEU A 182 16.72 0.16 6.16
CA LEU A 182 16.10 -0.97 5.47
C LEU A 182 17.14 -2.00 5.00
N LEU A 183 18.26 -1.53 4.41
CA LEU A 183 19.33 -2.41 3.94
C LEU A 183 20.02 -3.13 5.10
N GLN A 184 20.27 -2.43 6.21
CA GLN A 184 20.85 -3.03 7.41
C GLN A 184 19.92 -4.09 8.01
N ASP A 185 18.62 -3.83 8.06
CA ASP A 185 17.62 -4.78 8.57
C ASP A 185 17.57 -6.04 7.69
N HIS A 186 17.59 -5.86 6.36
CA HIS A 186 17.67 -6.98 5.42
C HIS A 186 18.94 -7.80 5.57
N TYR A 187 20.10 -7.15 5.62
CA TYR A 187 21.38 -7.82 5.80
C TYR A 187 21.39 -8.62 7.11
N THR A 188 20.96 -7.99 8.21
CA THR A 188 20.90 -8.62 9.52
C THR A 188 19.98 -9.84 9.50
N ALA A 189 18.78 -9.72 8.93
CA ALA A 189 17.81 -10.81 8.84
C ALA A 189 18.33 -12.00 8.02
N VAL A 190 19.00 -11.77 6.90
CA VAL A 190 19.58 -12.83 6.06
C VAL A 190 20.80 -13.48 6.70
N SER A 191 21.56 -12.72 7.50
CA SER A 191 22.73 -13.22 8.22
C SER A 191 22.40 -14.05 9.46
N GLN A 192 21.15 -14.02 9.93
CA GLN A 192 20.72 -14.83 11.08
C GLN A 192 20.75 -16.33 10.72
N PRO A 193 21.24 -17.21 11.62
CA PRO A 193 21.30 -18.64 11.36
C PRO A 193 19.93 -19.26 11.10
N GLU A 194 18.86 -18.71 11.70
CA GLU A 194 17.47 -19.12 11.50
C GLU A 194 17.01 -18.90 10.05
N HIS A 195 17.60 -17.96 9.32
CA HIS A 195 17.26 -17.73 7.92
C HIS A 195 17.66 -18.91 7.02
N ASN A 196 18.63 -19.73 7.45
CA ASN A 196 18.98 -20.96 6.74
C ASN A 196 17.89 -22.02 6.82
N LEU A 197 17.02 -21.99 7.85
CA LEU A 197 15.90 -22.93 7.95
C LEU A 197 14.91 -22.77 6.79
N LEU A 198 14.82 -21.59 6.18
CA LEU A 198 13.94 -21.35 5.04
C LEU A 198 14.46 -22.00 3.74
N LYS A 199 15.77 -22.29 3.64
CA LYS A 199 16.37 -22.92 2.46
C LYS A 199 16.03 -24.41 2.35
N ASP A 200 15.70 -25.06 3.47
CA ASP A 200 15.37 -26.48 3.52
C ASP A 200 13.88 -26.77 3.22
N PHE A 201 13.05 -25.72 3.09
CA PHE A 201 11.61 -25.83 2.78
C PHE A 201 11.23 -25.33 1.37
N ILE A 202 12.20 -24.90 0.56
CA ILE A 202 12.04 -24.51 -0.86
C ILE A 202 12.73 -25.54 -1.73
#